data_AF-A0A520BNS4-F1
#
_entry.id   AF-A0A520BNS4-F1
#
_cell.length_a   1.000
_cell.length_b   1.000
_cell.length_c   1.000
_cell.angle_alpha   90.00
_cell.angle_beta   90.00
_cell.angle_gamma   90.00
#
_symmetry.space_group_name_H-M   'P 1'
#
loop_
_entity.id
_entity.type
_entity.pdbx_description
1 polymer ?
#
loop_
_entity_poly.entity_id
_entity_poly.type
_entity_poly.pdbx_seq_one_letter_code
_entity_poly.pdbx_strand_id
1 'polypeptide(L)' 'GFFAAIFAWGNRTIIINKSKELMKRMDGDPYTFIKGHSDTDLKNVLGFKHRTFNDTDLLYFIEFLKHHIFYFQQPTFLT' A
#
# COMPACT_ATOMS: atom_id res chain seq x y z
N GLY A 1 0.00 -10.67 1.44
CA GLY A 1 -1.37 -11.16 1.17
C GLY A 1 -2.23 -10.09 0.54
N PHE A 2 -2.57 -9.04 1.29
CA PHE A 2 -3.50 -7.98 0.87
C PHE A 2 -3.22 -7.36 -0.51
N PHE A 3 -2.04 -6.79 -0.75
CA PHE A 3 -1.69 -6.21 -2.06
C PHE A 3 -1.73 -7.22 -3.21
N ALA A 4 -1.36 -8.48 -2.97
CA ALA A 4 -1.48 -9.52 -3.99
C ALA A 4 -2.95 -9.78 -4.38
N ALA A 5 -3.89 -9.61 -3.45
CA ALA A 5 -5.32 -9.69 -3.73
C ALA A 5 -5.80 -8.51 -4.59
N ILE A 6 -5.32 -7.29 -4.32
CA ILE A 6 -5.58 -6.10 -5.16
C ILE A 6 -5.06 -6.32 -6.59
N PHE A 7 -3.91 -6.98 -6.72
CA PHE A 7 -3.26 -7.25 -8.00
C PHE A 7 -3.75 -8.52 -8.71
N ALA A 8 -4.67 -9.28 -8.11
CA ALA A 8 -4.91 -10.70 -8.40
C ALA A 8 -5.31 -11.03 -9.85
N TRP A 9 -5.80 -10.06 -10.62
CA TRP A 9 -6.09 -10.30 -12.02
C TRP A 9 -4.80 -10.29 -12.85
N GLY A 10 -4.58 -11.32 -13.68
CA GLY A 10 -3.43 -11.40 -14.60
C GLY A 10 -2.48 -12.57 -14.32
N ASN A 11 -1.25 -12.47 -14.83
CA ASN A 11 -0.26 -13.53 -14.74
C ASN A 11 0.29 -13.70 -13.30
N ARG A 12 0.22 -14.92 -12.76
CA ARG A 12 0.64 -15.26 -11.40
C ARG A 12 2.07 -14.81 -11.06
N THR A 13 3.02 -15.04 -11.94
CA THR A 13 4.43 -14.66 -11.71
C THR A 13 4.58 -13.15 -11.59
N ILE A 14 3.88 -12.40 -12.44
CA ILE A 14 3.87 -10.93 -12.36
C ILE A 14 3.26 -10.46 -11.05
N ILE A 15 2.11 -11.04 -10.64
CA ILE A 15 1.44 -10.69 -9.38
C ILE A 15 2.37 -10.89 -8.18
N ILE A 16 3.05 -12.04 -8.11
CA ILE A 16 3.99 -12.36 -7.03
C ILE A 16 5.16 -11.37 -7.03
N ASN A 17 5.77 -11.14 -8.20
CA ASN A 17 6.92 -10.25 -8.32
C ASN A 17 6.56 -8.80 -7.96
N LYS A 18 5.42 -8.30 -8.43
CA LYS A 18 4.95 -6.94 -8.12
C LYS A 18 4.56 -6.76 -6.66
N SER A 19 3.98 -7.78 -6.04
CA SER A 19 3.71 -7.76 -4.60
C SER A 19 5.00 -7.71 -3.77
N LYS A 20 6.03 -8.49 -4.16
CA LYS A 20 7.35 -8.47 -3.50
C LYS A 20 8.09 -7.15 -3.73
N GLU A 21 8.03 -6.62 -4.95
CA GLU A 21 8.60 -5.31 -5.30
C GLU A 21 8.00 -4.21 -4.42
N LEU A 22 6.67 -4.15 -4.33
CA LEU A 22 5.97 -3.16 -3.52
C LEU A 22 6.31 -3.31 -2.04
N MET A 23 6.31 -4.54 -1.52
CA MET A 23 6.70 -4.81 -0.13
C MET A 23 8.11 -4.33 0.18
N LYS A 24 9.07 -4.51 -0.76
CA LYS A 24 10.44 -4.01 -0.60
C LYS A 24 10.50 -2.48 -0.60
N ARG A 25 9.69 -1.80 -1.41
CA ARG A 25 9.60 -0.32 -1.43
C ARG A 25 9.02 0.25 -0.13
N MET A 26 8.32 -0.57 0.64
CA MET A 26 7.77 -0.26 1.97
C MET A 26 8.61 -0.89 3.11
N ASP A 27 9.91 -1.08 2.88
CA ASP A 27 10.87 -1.60 3.86
C ASP A 27 10.51 -2.96 4.49
N GLY A 28 9.72 -3.77 3.79
CA GLY A 28 9.27 -5.07 4.29
C GLY A 28 8.13 -5.01 5.31
N ASP A 29 7.71 -3.82 5.75
CA ASP A 29 6.60 -3.61 6.68
C ASP A 29 5.58 -2.61 6.14
N PRO A 30 4.69 -3.05 5.22
CA PRO A 30 3.67 -2.19 4.63
C PRO A 30 2.72 -1.55 5.64
N TYR A 31 2.41 -2.22 6.75
CA TYR A 31 1.46 -1.69 7.73
C TYR A 31 2.08 -0.50 8.48
N THR A 32 3.31 -0.65 8.96
CA THR A 32 4.04 0.44 9.62
C THR A 32 4.32 1.58 8.65
N PHE A 33 4.71 1.28 7.41
CA PHE A 33 4.88 2.27 6.35
C PHE A 33 3.60 3.09 6.11
N ILE A 34 2.45 2.45 5.93
CA ILE A 34 1.18 3.15 5.69
C ILE A 34 0.82 4.05 6.87
N LYS A 35 0.99 3.58 8.11
CA LYS A 35 0.63 4.34 9.31
C LYS A 35 1.54 5.55 9.56
N GLY A 36 2.84 5.41 9.25
CA GLY A 36 3.88 6.33 9.75
C GLY A 36 4.83 6.93 8.72
N HIS A 37 4.61 6.74 7.42
CA HIS A 37 5.49 7.32 6.39
C HIS A 37 5.59 8.84 6.49
N SER A 38 6.78 9.35 6.15
CA SER A 38 7.04 10.75 5.80
C SER A 38 6.90 10.98 4.30
N ASP A 39 6.88 12.25 3.88
CA ASP A 39 6.89 12.62 2.45
C ASP A 39 8.13 12.12 1.71
N THR A 40 9.24 11.90 2.43
CA THR A 40 10.46 11.36 1.83
C THR A 40 10.31 9.86 1.56
N ASP A 41 9.66 9.12 2.44
CA ASP A 41 9.42 7.68 2.26
C ASP A 41 8.48 7.40 1.09
N LEU A 42 7.52 8.30 0.83
CA LEU A 42 6.63 8.21 -0.34
C LEU A 42 7.38 8.25 -1.68
N LYS A 43 8.61 8.80 -1.71
CA LYS A 43 9.43 8.76 -2.93
C LYS A 43 9.81 7.34 -3.33
N ASN A 44 9.86 6.38 -2.40
CA ASN A 44 10.21 4.98 -2.67
C ASN A 44 9.14 4.25 -3.50
N VAL A 45 7.89 4.72 -3.45
CA VAL A 45 6.79 4.11 -4.21
C VAL A 45 6.57 4.74 -5.59
N LEU A 46 7.27 5.83 -5.90
CA LEU A 46 7.20 6.47 -7.22
C LEU A 46 7.68 5.55 -8.34
N GLY A 47 7.06 5.65 -9.51
CA GLY A 47 7.30 4.78 -10.65
C GLY A 47 6.85 3.33 -10.46
N PHE A 48 6.17 2.99 -9.35
CA PHE A 48 5.52 1.70 -9.22
C PHE A 48 4.39 1.57 -10.25
N LYS A 49 4.28 0.39 -10.87
CA LYS A 49 3.19 0.10 -11.80
C LYS A 49 2.89 -1.39 -11.83
N HIS A 50 1.60 -1.71 -11.75
CA HIS A 50 1.01 -3.02 -12.02
C HIS A 50 -0.14 -2.87 -13.00
N ARG A 51 0.16 -3.01 -14.30
CA ARG A 51 -0.79 -2.84 -15.41
C ARG A 51 -1.42 -1.44 -15.40
N THR A 52 -2.70 -1.32 -15.03
CA THR A 52 -3.43 -0.05 -14.95
C THR A 52 -3.22 0.67 -13.63
N PHE A 53 -2.82 -0.03 -12.57
CA PHE A 53 -2.55 0.53 -11.25
C PHE A 53 -1.14 1.14 -11.24
N ASN A 54 -1.03 2.45 -11.18
CA ASN A 54 0.24 3.19 -11.21
C ASN A 54 0.59 3.79 -9.84
N ASP A 55 1.65 4.58 -9.78
CA ASP A 55 2.14 5.20 -8.56
C ASP A 55 1.18 6.26 -8.00
N THR A 56 0.45 6.99 -8.85
CA THR A 56 -0.57 7.94 -8.41
C THR A 56 -1.73 7.21 -7.73
N ASP A 57 -2.19 6.09 -8.30
CA ASP A 57 -3.19 5.23 -7.66
C ASP A 57 -2.68 4.68 -6.33
N LEU A 58 -1.42 4.27 -6.29
CA LEU A 58 -0.77 3.75 -5.09
C LEU A 58 -0.66 4.81 -3.99
N LEU A 59 -0.24 6.04 -4.32
CA LEU A 59 -0.16 7.15 -3.38
C LEU A 59 -1.53 7.46 -2.77
N TYR A 60 -2.56 7.57 -3.61
CA TYR A 60 -3.92 7.76 -3.15
C TYR A 60 -4.38 6.61 -2.24
N PHE A 61 -4.06 5.36 -2.63
CA PHE A 61 -4.44 4.19 -1.86
C PHE A 61 -3.73 4.10 -0.51
N ILE A 62 -2.45 4.48 -0.43
CA ILE A 62 -1.71 4.58 0.83
C ILE A 62 -2.37 5.61 1.76
N GLU A 63 -2.71 6.79 1.23
CA GLU A 63 -3.37 7.84 2.02
C GLU A 63 -4.75 7.38 2.52
N PHE A 64 -5.53 6.76 1.64
CA PHE A 64 -6.81 6.16 2.02
C PHE A 64 -6.66 5.13 3.16
N LEU A 65 -5.69 4.21 3.05
CA LEU A 65 -5.46 3.21 4.08
C LEU A 65 -4.98 3.82 5.40
N LYS A 66 -4.12 4.85 5.35
CA LYS A 66 -3.69 5.59 6.55
C LYS A 66 -4.88 6.22 7.26
N HIS A 67 -5.75 6.90 6.51
CA HIS A 67 -6.98 7.49 7.04
C HIS A 67 -7.90 6.43 7.64
N HIS A 68 -8.11 5.32 6.91
CA HIS A 68 -8.91 4.19 7.37
C HIS A 68 -8.35 3.61 8.69
N ILE A 69 -7.07 3.30 8.77
CA ILE A 69 -6.42 2.78 9.99
C ILE A 69 -6.57 3.76 11.15
N PHE A 70 -6.39 5.06 10.91
CA PHE A 70 -6.55 6.09 11.94
C PHE A 70 -7.98 6.15 12.49
N TYR A 71 -8.99 6.09 11.61
CA TYR A 71 -10.40 6.09 12.00
C TYR A 71 -10.75 4.91 12.91
N PHE A 72 -10.32 3.69 12.56
CA PHE A 72 -10.58 2.49 13.36
C PHE A 72 -9.72 2.36 14.63
N GLN A 73 -8.68 3.19 14.80
CA GLN A 73 -7.88 3.25 16.03
C GLN A 73 -8.45 4.22 17.07
N GLN A 74 -9.46 5.02 16.73
CA GLN A 74 -10.13 5.84 17.73
C GLN A 74 -10.95 4.95 18.67
N PRO A 75 -10.87 5.15 20.00
CA PRO A 75 -11.76 4.46 20.92
C PRO A 75 -13.20 4.79 20.54
N THR A 76 -14.03 3.77 20.35
CA THR A 76 -15.47 3.95 20.14
C THR A 76 -16.07 4.52 21.43
N PHE A 77 -16.05 5.85 21.60
CA PHE A 77 -16.67 6.52 22.74
C PHE A 77 -18.19 6.62 22.55
N LEU A 78 -18.88 5.52 22.24
CA LEU A 78 -20.34 5.43 22.27
C LEU A 78 -20.78 3.97 22.48
N THR A 79 -20.82 3.53 23.74
CA THR A 79 -21.95 2.82 24.38
C THR A 79 -21.86 3.03 25.87
#